data_AF-A0A820JRC2-F1
#
_entry.id   AF-A0A820JRC2-F1
#
_cell.length_a   1.000
_cell.length_b   1.000
_cell.length_c   1.000
_cell.angle_alpha   90.00
_cell.angle_beta   90.00
_cell.angle_gamma   90.00
#
_symmetry.space_group_name_H-M   'P 1'
#
loop_
_entity.id
_entity.type
_entity.pdbx_description
1 polymer ?
#
loop_
_entity_poly.entity_id
_entity_poly.type
_entity_poly.pdbx_seq_one_letter_code
_entity_poly.pdbx_strand_id
1 'polypeptide(L)'
;YIGIRNLNAHIPFLLNEIARSQTKRQYLLLHSLREIISYQSHENLPQLDGHIDSIWRTLFAHCECPEEGTRNVVAECLGKLTLLKPEKLLPILRETFVNHTQKKQVTSPHVRSTIITAIKFTIVDQPQHIDAILKSYIKDFLNGLEDEDIDVRRVALVMFNSAAHNKPMLIRDLLKELLPKLYNETRVRQDLIREVEMGPFKHTVDDGLDLRKAAYECMYTLLDR
;
A
#
# COMPACT_ATOMS: atom_id res chain seq x y z
N TYR A 1 -2.46 27.45 0.12
CA TYR A 1 -2.53 28.03 -1.23
C TYR A 1 -1.27 28.78 -1.69
N ILE A 2 -0.35 29.22 -0.82
CA ILE A 2 0.87 29.95 -1.23
C ILE A 2 2.01 29.02 -1.72
N GLY A 3 2.08 27.76 -1.25
CA GLY A 3 3.15 26.82 -1.60
C GLY A 3 3.09 26.18 -3.00
N ILE A 4 2.01 26.39 -3.75
CA ILE A 4 1.81 25.76 -5.08
C ILE A 4 2.47 26.58 -6.21
N ARG A 5 2.77 27.87 -5.99
CA ARG A 5 3.34 28.74 -7.04
C ARG A 5 4.85 28.60 -7.27
N ASN A 6 5.59 27.88 -6.42
CA ASN A 6 7.02 27.63 -6.61
C ASN A 6 7.45 26.23 -6.13
N LEU A 7 6.94 25.19 -6.80
CA LEU A 7 7.28 23.79 -6.51
C LEU A 7 8.79 23.52 -6.57
N ASN A 8 9.51 24.23 -7.46
CA ASN A 8 10.95 24.09 -7.64
C ASN A 8 11.78 24.48 -6.41
N ALA A 9 11.33 25.46 -5.63
CA ALA A 9 11.98 25.82 -4.37
C ALA A 9 11.46 24.99 -3.18
N HIS A 10 10.16 24.70 -3.15
CA HIS A 10 9.53 24.08 -1.99
C HIS A 10 9.77 22.57 -1.90
N ILE A 11 9.78 21.83 -3.01
CA ILE A 11 9.96 20.37 -2.99
C ILE A 11 11.34 20.00 -2.47
N PRO A 12 12.47 20.55 -2.97
CA PRO A 12 13.80 20.20 -2.45
C PRO A 12 13.96 20.51 -0.96
N PHE A 13 13.41 21.66 -0.51
CA PHE A 13 13.40 22.01 0.90
C PHE A 13 12.61 20.98 1.73
N LEU A 14 11.39 20.63 1.29
CA LEU A 14 10.54 19.67 1.98
C LEU A 14 11.20 18.29 2.08
N LEU A 15 11.79 17.80 1.00
CA LEU A 15 12.47 16.50 0.97
C LEU A 15 13.70 16.48 1.89
N ASN A 16 14.46 17.57 1.94
CA ASN A 16 15.59 17.70 2.87
C ASN A 16 15.12 17.70 4.34
N GLU A 17 14.04 18.41 4.64
CA GLU A 17 13.47 18.42 5.99
C GLU A 17 12.90 17.05 6.40
N ILE A 18 12.30 16.29 5.47
CA ILE A 18 11.83 14.92 5.73
C ILE A 18 13.00 14.00 6.13
N ALA A 19 14.14 14.13 5.43
CA ALA A 19 15.33 13.32 5.69
C ALA A 19 16.01 13.66 7.03
N ARG A 20 15.89 14.91 7.50
CA ARG A 20 16.56 15.40 8.71
C ARG A 20 15.70 15.43 9.97
N SER A 21 14.38 15.34 9.81
CA SER A 21 13.44 15.55 10.91
C SER A 21 13.28 14.34 11.82
N GLN A 22 12.94 14.61 13.09
CA GLN A 22 12.43 13.61 14.03
C GLN A 22 11.03 13.11 13.63
N THR A 23 10.65 11.92 14.09
CA THR A 23 9.46 11.15 13.67
C THR A 23 8.17 11.98 13.58
N LYS A 24 7.84 12.77 14.61
CA LYS A 24 6.59 13.56 14.63
C LYS A 24 6.56 14.66 13.56
N ARG A 25 7.68 15.34 13.33
CA ARG A 25 7.78 16.38 12.30
C ARG A 25 7.82 15.76 10.91
N GLN A 26 8.52 14.64 10.76
CA GLN A 26 8.56 13.85 9.52
C GLN A 26 7.16 13.42 9.07
N TYR A 27 6.32 12.94 9.97
CA TYR A 27 4.93 12.55 9.68
C TYR A 27 4.12 13.72 9.07
N LEU A 28 4.21 14.92 9.66
CA LEU A 28 3.51 16.11 9.16
C LEU A 28 4.06 16.60 7.81
N LEU A 29 5.37 16.48 7.59
CA LEU A 29 6.00 16.83 6.31
C LEU A 29 5.62 15.85 5.20
N LEU A 30 5.48 14.56 5.51
CA LEU A 30 4.97 13.55 4.57
C LEU A 30 3.51 13.83 4.19
N HIS A 31 2.67 14.26 5.14
CA HIS A 31 1.32 14.74 4.82
C HIS A 31 1.34 15.99 3.93
N SER A 32 2.26 16.91 4.18
CA SER A 32 2.41 18.11 3.33
C SER A 32 2.82 17.72 1.90
N LEU A 33 3.72 16.75 1.76
CA LEU A 33 4.12 16.19 0.47
C LEU A 33 2.94 15.49 -0.23
N ARG A 34 2.16 14.71 0.52
CA ARG A 34 0.94 14.07 0.02
C ARG A 34 -0.03 15.09 -0.57
N GLU A 35 -0.28 16.19 0.13
CA GLU A 35 -1.13 17.26 -0.40
C GLU A 35 -0.56 17.81 -1.71
N ILE A 36 0.73 18.14 -1.75
CA ILE A 36 1.39 18.65 -2.98
C ILE A 36 1.19 17.69 -4.16
N ILE A 37 1.35 16.39 -3.95
CA ILE A 37 1.13 15.36 -4.99
C ILE A 37 -0.35 15.30 -5.40
N SER A 38 -1.26 15.37 -4.43
CA SER A 38 -2.71 15.26 -4.66
C SER A 38 -3.28 16.45 -5.46
N TYR A 39 -2.67 17.63 -5.36
CA TYR A 39 -3.06 18.82 -6.13
C TYR A 39 -2.47 18.85 -7.55
N GLN A 40 -1.63 17.89 -7.94
CA GLN A 40 -1.10 17.86 -9.30
C GLN A 40 -2.17 17.38 -10.28
N SER A 41 -2.39 18.18 -11.33
CA SER A 41 -3.16 17.83 -12.51
C SER A 41 -2.21 17.59 -13.70
N HIS A 42 -2.73 17.09 -14.81
CA HIS A 42 -1.97 16.96 -16.05
C HIS A 42 -1.32 18.27 -16.52
N GLU A 43 -1.90 19.44 -16.19
CA GLU A 43 -1.38 20.76 -16.54
C GLU A 43 -0.16 21.17 -15.70
N ASN A 44 -0.11 20.78 -14.41
CA ASN A 44 0.98 21.13 -13.49
C ASN A 44 2.07 20.06 -13.42
N LEU A 45 1.84 18.90 -14.05
CA LEU A 45 2.75 17.76 -14.12
C LEU A 45 4.18 18.09 -14.59
N PRO A 46 4.41 19.00 -15.57
CA PRO A 46 5.76 19.37 -16.00
C PRO A 46 6.62 19.97 -14.88
N GLN A 47 6.00 20.66 -13.92
CA GLN A 47 6.72 21.23 -12.76
C GLN A 47 7.11 20.15 -11.75
N LEU A 48 6.33 19.07 -11.64
CA LEU A 48 6.63 17.95 -10.77
C LEU A 48 7.64 16.99 -11.41
N ASP A 49 7.67 16.86 -12.74
CA ASP A 49 8.42 15.82 -13.47
C ASP A 49 9.91 15.82 -13.11
N GLY A 50 10.51 17.00 -12.95
CA GLY A 50 11.92 17.16 -12.54
C GLY A 50 12.23 16.71 -11.11
N HIS A 51 11.21 16.52 -10.26
CA HIS A 51 11.35 16.11 -8.87
C HIS A 51 10.85 14.69 -8.58
N ILE A 52 10.17 14.03 -9.53
CA ILE A 52 9.57 12.70 -9.32
C ILE A 52 10.60 11.70 -8.78
N ASP A 53 11.79 11.63 -9.38
CA ASP A 53 12.81 10.68 -8.94
C ASP A 53 13.33 10.98 -7.53
N SER A 54 13.42 12.26 -7.16
CA SER A 54 13.84 12.67 -5.80
C SER A 54 12.77 12.31 -4.78
N ILE A 55 11.51 12.65 -5.07
CA ILE A 55 10.36 12.32 -4.24
C ILE A 55 10.25 10.80 -4.06
N TRP A 56 10.37 10.04 -5.15
CA TRP A 56 10.30 8.58 -5.13
C TRP A 56 11.38 7.98 -4.23
N ARG A 57 12.65 8.43 -4.37
CA ARG A 57 13.74 7.96 -3.49
C ARG A 57 13.49 8.28 -2.02
N THR A 58 13.02 9.48 -1.71
CA THR A 58 12.69 9.86 -0.32
C THR A 58 11.57 8.99 0.23
N LEU A 59 10.48 8.77 -0.53
CA LEU A 59 9.38 7.91 -0.10
C LEU A 59 9.83 6.46 0.11
N PHE A 60 10.65 5.91 -0.79
CA PHE A 60 11.17 4.55 -0.67
C PHE A 60 12.06 4.36 0.56
N ALA A 61 12.85 5.38 0.94
CA ALA A 61 13.64 5.35 2.17
C ALA A 61 12.78 5.23 3.45
N HIS A 62 11.48 5.54 3.37
CA HIS A 62 10.54 5.45 4.48
C HIS A 62 9.55 4.28 4.38
N CYS A 63 9.69 3.38 3.40
CA CYS A 63 8.86 2.17 3.30
C CYS A 63 9.09 1.16 4.44
N GLU A 64 10.25 1.22 5.10
CA GLU A 64 10.62 0.38 6.25
C GLU A 64 10.39 1.04 7.60
N CYS A 65 9.77 2.21 7.64
CA CYS A 65 9.50 2.91 8.91
C CYS A 65 8.70 2.00 9.85
N PRO A 66 9.06 1.86 11.14
CA PRO A 66 8.36 0.97 12.07
C PRO A 66 6.91 1.42 12.35
N GLU A 67 6.63 2.71 12.20
CA GLU A 67 5.30 3.28 12.41
C GLU A 67 4.38 3.03 11.19
N GLU A 68 3.32 2.24 11.38
CA GLU A 68 2.36 1.92 10.32
C GLU A 68 1.68 3.17 9.74
N GLY A 69 1.36 4.16 10.58
CA GLY A 69 0.79 5.43 10.15
C GLY A 69 1.67 6.14 9.13
N THR A 70 2.98 6.22 9.40
CA THR A 70 3.96 6.80 8.47
C THR A 70 4.05 5.99 7.18
N ARG A 71 4.10 4.66 7.25
CA ARG A 71 4.08 3.79 6.05
C ARG A 71 2.82 3.99 5.21
N ASN A 72 1.67 4.19 5.82
CA ASN A 72 0.42 4.42 5.10
C ASN A 72 0.43 5.75 4.32
N VAL A 73 0.97 6.83 4.91
CA VAL A 73 1.14 8.11 4.19
C VAL A 73 2.13 7.97 3.03
N VAL A 74 3.23 7.24 3.24
CA VAL A 74 4.20 6.93 2.18
C VAL A 74 3.54 6.13 1.06
N ALA A 75 2.77 5.09 1.38
CA ALA A 75 2.03 4.28 0.43
C ALA A 75 1.04 5.13 -0.39
N GLU A 76 0.31 6.04 0.25
CA GLU A 76 -0.62 6.94 -0.43
C GLU A 76 0.10 7.86 -1.42
N CYS A 77 1.23 8.44 -1.01
CA CYS A 77 2.07 9.26 -1.90
C CYS A 77 2.58 8.44 -3.10
N LEU A 78 3.07 7.21 -2.87
CA LEU A 78 3.54 6.31 -3.93
C LEU A 78 2.42 5.94 -4.91
N GLY A 79 1.24 5.60 -4.40
CA GLY A 79 0.06 5.30 -5.22
C GLY A 79 -0.35 6.49 -6.08
N LYS A 80 -0.46 7.68 -5.48
CA LYS A 80 -0.81 8.91 -6.20
C LYS A 80 0.24 9.31 -7.24
N LEU A 81 1.54 9.17 -6.96
CA LEU A 81 2.57 9.38 -7.97
C LEU A 81 2.47 8.37 -9.12
N THR A 82 2.18 7.11 -8.78
CA THR A 82 2.01 6.05 -9.78
C THR A 82 0.83 6.33 -10.70
N LEU A 83 -0.27 6.93 -10.20
CA LEU A 83 -1.37 7.40 -11.04
C LEU A 83 -0.93 8.46 -12.07
N LEU A 84 0.07 9.29 -11.75
CA LEU A 84 0.57 10.34 -12.66
C LEU A 84 1.50 9.80 -13.75
N LYS A 85 2.27 8.72 -13.47
CA LYS A 85 3.26 8.12 -14.39
C LYS A 85 3.23 6.59 -14.31
N PRO A 86 2.11 5.94 -14.70
CA PRO A 86 1.93 4.50 -14.47
C PRO A 86 2.91 3.63 -15.25
N GLU A 87 3.30 4.03 -16.47
CA GLU A 87 4.23 3.26 -17.33
C GLU A 87 5.63 3.19 -16.73
N LYS A 88 6.05 4.22 -15.98
CA LYS A 88 7.37 4.29 -15.36
C LYS A 88 7.37 3.65 -13.97
N LEU A 89 6.38 3.98 -13.14
CA LEU A 89 6.44 3.71 -11.69
C LEU A 89 5.82 2.38 -11.29
N LEU A 90 4.77 1.92 -11.99
CA LEU A 90 4.11 0.66 -11.67
C LEU A 90 5.02 -0.56 -11.87
N PRO A 91 5.81 -0.66 -12.97
CA PRO A 91 6.79 -1.74 -13.12
C PRO A 91 7.83 -1.78 -11.99
N ILE A 92 8.27 -0.60 -11.50
CA ILE A 92 9.24 -0.51 -10.39
C ILE A 92 8.65 -1.06 -9.10
N LEU A 93 7.38 -0.72 -8.79
CA LEU A 93 6.68 -1.26 -7.61
C LEU A 93 6.55 -2.78 -7.71
N ARG A 94 6.17 -3.29 -8.88
CA ARG A 94 6.04 -4.72 -9.14
C ARG A 94 7.38 -5.45 -8.95
N GLU A 95 8.44 -4.97 -9.60
CA GLU A 95 9.76 -5.59 -9.53
C GLU A 95 10.29 -5.59 -8.10
N THR A 96 10.10 -4.48 -7.37
CA THR A 96 10.49 -4.39 -5.96
C THR A 96 9.71 -5.40 -5.11
N PHE A 97 8.39 -5.49 -5.29
CA PHE A 97 7.58 -6.47 -4.56
C PHE A 97 8.02 -7.90 -4.83
N VAL A 98 8.12 -8.30 -6.10
CA VAL A 98 8.52 -9.67 -6.49
C VAL A 98 9.91 -10.02 -5.95
N ASN A 99 10.87 -9.10 -6.05
CA ASN A 99 12.21 -9.31 -5.49
C ASN A 99 12.19 -9.51 -3.97
N HIS A 100 11.36 -8.73 -3.25
CA HIS A 100 11.16 -8.84 -1.81
C HIS A 100 10.33 -10.07 -1.38
N THR A 101 9.63 -10.74 -2.30
CA THR A 101 8.94 -12.01 -2.01
C THR A 101 9.84 -13.22 -2.28
N GLN A 102 10.71 -13.15 -3.28
CA GLN A 102 11.51 -14.31 -3.72
C GLN A 102 12.86 -14.45 -3.02
N LYS A 103 13.51 -13.34 -2.60
CA LYS A 103 14.87 -13.37 -2.06
C LYS A 103 14.91 -13.55 -0.53
N LYS A 104 14.89 -14.79 -0.03
CA LYS A 104 14.86 -15.16 1.41
C LYS A 104 15.84 -14.45 2.38
N GLN A 105 16.89 -13.76 1.93
CA GLN A 105 17.92 -13.21 2.83
C GLN A 105 17.72 -11.75 3.26
N VAL A 106 17.00 -10.92 2.49
CA VAL A 106 16.75 -9.49 2.85
C VAL A 106 15.37 -9.09 2.37
N THR A 107 14.34 -9.43 3.15
CA THR A 107 12.97 -9.07 2.82
C THR A 107 12.28 -8.38 3.98
N SER A 108 12.00 -7.09 3.84
CA SER A 108 11.21 -6.35 4.81
C SER A 108 9.70 -6.54 4.56
N PRO A 109 8.93 -7.11 5.51
CA PRO A 109 7.47 -7.19 5.39
C PRO A 109 6.83 -5.80 5.34
N HIS A 110 7.48 -4.79 5.93
CA HIS A 110 7.04 -3.40 5.86
C HIS A 110 7.07 -2.84 4.44
N VAL A 111 8.13 -3.14 3.66
CA VAL A 111 8.20 -2.72 2.24
C VAL A 111 7.13 -3.41 1.43
N ARG A 112 6.97 -4.73 1.58
CA ARG A 112 5.91 -5.49 0.88
C ARG A 112 4.53 -4.92 1.18
N SER A 113 4.25 -4.66 2.46
CA SER A 113 2.98 -4.08 2.89
C SER A 113 2.75 -2.67 2.33
N THR A 114 3.79 -1.84 2.34
CA THR A 114 3.73 -0.46 1.82
C THR A 114 3.46 -0.45 0.32
N ILE A 115 4.09 -1.36 -0.44
CA ILE A 115 3.86 -1.48 -1.89
C ILE A 115 2.42 -1.93 -2.18
N ILE A 116 1.92 -2.98 -1.52
CA ILE A 116 0.53 -3.43 -1.70
C ILE A 116 -0.46 -2.30 -1.37
N THR A 117 -0.20 -1.57 -0.29
CA THR A 117 -1.03 -0.42 0.11
C THR A 117 -0.95 0.70 -0.93
N ALA A 118 0.22 0.95 -1.54
CA ALA A 118 0.36 1.92 -2.63
C ALA A 118 -0.46 1.50 -3.85
N ILE A 119 -0.48 0.22 -4.19
CA ILE A 119 -1.33 -0.32 -5.27
C ILE A 119 -2.81 -0.14 -4.96
N LYS A 120 -3.25 -0.38 -3.71
CA LYS A 120 -4.63 -0.06 -3.30
C LYS A 120 -4.97 1.40 -3.60
N PHE A 121 -4.09 2.35 -3.32
CA PHE A 121 -4.31 3.77 -3.62
C PHE A 121 -4.35 4.13 -5.11
N THR A 122 -3.99 3.20 -6.00
CA THR A 122 -4.20 3.35 -7.45
C THR A 122 -5.59 2.88 -7.91
N ILE A 123 -6.34 2.15 -7.07
CA ILE A 123 -7.65 1.59 -7.39
C ILE A 123 -8.75 2.57 -6.99
N VAL A 124 -9.05 3.52 -7.88
CA VAL A 124 -10.08 4.56 -7.71
C VAL A 124 -11.32 4.26 -8.54
N ASP A 125 -12.53 4.62 -8.11
CA ASP A 125 -13.78 4.23 -8.82
C ASP A 125 -13.85 4.64 -10.31
N GLN A 126 -13.25 5.78 -10.65
CA GLN A 126 -13.26 6.27 -12.02
C GLN A 126 -12.31 5.45 -12.92
N PRO A 127 -12.67 5.21 -14.18
CA PRO A 127 -11.74 4.64 -15.16
C PRO A 127 -10.47 5.48 -15.27
N GLN A 128 -9.30 4.83 -15.23
CA GLN A 128 -8.00 5.48 -15.28
C GLN A 128 -7.09 4.78 -16.29
N HIS A 129 -6.12 5.50 -16.86
CA HIS A 129 -5.15 4.93 -17.82
C HIS A 129 -4.36 3.76 -17.23
N ILE A 130 -4.08 3.81 -15.92
CA ILE A 130 -3.36 2.76 -15.20
C ILE A 130 -4.06 1.40 -15.24
N ASP A 131 -5.38 1.33 -15.44
CA ASP A 131 -6.17 0.10 -15.26
C ASP A 131 -5.72 -1.03 -16.19
N ALA A 132 -5.38 -0.70 -17.44
CA ALA A 132 -4.92 -1.68 -18.42
C ALA A 132 -3.56 -2.28 -18.02
N ILE A 133 -2.66 -1.43 -17.51
CA ILE A 133 -1.31 -1.83 -17.08
C ILE A 133 -1.44 -2.63 -15.77
N LEU A 134 -2.23 -2.13 -14.82
CA LEU A 134 -2.46 -2.77 -13.53
C LEU A 134 -3.10 -4.15 -13.69
N LYS A 135 -4.04 -4.35 -14.62
CA LYS A 135 -4.62 -5.68 -14.89
C LYS A 135 -3.56 -6.72 -15.23
N SER A 136 -2.45 -6.32 -15.85
CA SER A 136 -1.34 -7.22 -16.21
C SER A 136 -0.46 -7.60 -15.00
N TYR A 137 -0.48 -6.81 -13.93
CA TYR A 137 0.41 -6.96 -12.76
C TYR A 137 -0.32 -7.27 -11.45
N ILE A 138 -1.65 -7.08 -11.40
CA ILE A 138 -2.43 -7.19 -10.17
C ILE A 138 -2.29 -8.55 -9.50
N LYS A 139 -2.14 -9.62 -10.29
CA LYS A 139 -1.88 -10.97 -9.79
C LYS A 139 -0.64 -11.04 -8.91
N ASP A 140 0.45 -10.36 -9.30
CA ASP A 140 1.70 -10.42 -8.56
C ASP A 140 1.54 -9.81 -7.16
N PHE A 141 0.79 -8.71 -7.03
CA PHE A 141 0.50 -8.10 -5.73
C PHE A 141 -0.49 -8.94 -4.90
N LEU A 142 -1.45 -9.61 -5.55
CA LEU A 142 -2.39 -10.52 -4.89
C LEU A 142 -1.73 -11.81 -4.37
N ASN A 143 -0.54 -12.16 -4.85
CA ASN A 143 0.26 -13.23 -4.22
C ASN A 143 0.65 -12.89 -2.77
N GLY A 144 0.53 -11.61 -2.35
CA GLY A 144 0.65 -11.22 -0.95
C GLY A 144 -0.37 -11.88 -0.01
N LEU A 145 -1.45 -12.48 -0.54
CA LEU A 145 -2.38 -13.30 0.23
C LEU A 145 -1.73 -14.57 0.81
N GLU A 146 -0.61 -15.01 0.24
CA GLU A 146 0.14 -16.19 0.69
C GLU A 146 1.45 -15.80 1.39
N ASP A 147 1.62 -14.53 1.76
CA ASP A 147 2.82 -14.06 2.46
C ASP A 147 2.96 -14.70 3.84
N GLU A 148 4.20 -14.96 4.26
CA GLU A 148 4.50 -15.50 5.58
C GLU A 148 4.04 -14.52 6.68
N ASP A 149 4.22 -13.22 6.43
CA ASP A 149 3.87 -12.15 7.34
C ASP A 149 2.36 -11.85 7.33
N ILE A 150 1.78 -11.72 8.53
CA ILE A 150 0.34 -11.54 8.70
C ILE A 150 -0.14 -10.16 8.25
N ASP A 151 0.68 -9.12 8.43
CA ASP A 151 0.31 -7.76 8.03
C ASP A 151 0.32 -7.62 6.52
N VAL A 152 1.27 -8.28 5.84
CA VAL A 152 1.29 -8.32 4.37
C VAL A 152 0.02 -8.98 3.83
N ARG A 153 -0.39 -10.11 4.40
CA ARG A 153 -1.65 -10.77 4.04
C ARG A 153 -2.87 -9.89 4.30
N ARG A 154 -2.87 -9.17 5.43
CA ARG A 154 -3.96 -8.24 5.78
C ARG A 154 -4.10 -7.12 4.76
N VAL A 155 -3.01 -6.45 4.40
CA VAL A 155 -3.09 -5.38 3.39
C VAL A 155 -3.40 -5.92 1.99
N ALA A 156 -3.00 -7.16 1.67
CA ALA A 156 -3.37 -7.84 0.43
C ALA A 156 -4.88 -8.08 0.35
N LEU A 157 -5.52 -8.53 1.44
CA LEU A 157 -6.98 -8.66 1.53
C LEU A 157 -7.69 -7.32 1.40
N VAL A 158 -7.18 -6.27 2.05
CA VAL A 158 -7.78 -4.93 1.95
C VAL A 158 -7.66 -4.37 0.52
N MET A 159 -6.54 -4.61 -0.16
CA MET A 159 -6.37 -4.24 -1.58
C MET A 159 -7.29 -5.06 -2.49
N PHE A 160 -7.41 -6.37 -2.22
CA PHE A 160 -8.33 -7.25 -2.94
C PHE A 160 -9.78 -6.81 -2.80
N ASN A 161 -10.21 -6.47 -1.58
CA ASN A 161 -11.54 -5.92 -1.30
C ASN A 161 -11.77 -4.60 -2.05
N SER A 162 -10.78 -3.70 -2.06
CA SER A 162 -10.85 -2.45 -2.82
C SER A 162 -10.98 -2.69 -4.33
N ALA A 163 -10.27 -3.69 -4.87
CA ALA A 163 -10.40 -4.09 -6.27
C ALA A 163 -11.80 -4.67 -6.56
N ALA A 164 -12.31 -5.53 -5.68
CA ALA A 164 -13.64 -6.10 -5.80
C ALA A 164 -14.74 -5.05 -5.77
N HIS A 165 -14.63 -4.06 -4.87
CA HIS A 165 -15.63 -2.99 -4.75
C HIS A 165 -15.59 -2.01 -5.92
N ASN A 166 -14.38 -1.53 -6.29
CA ASN A 166 -14.22 -0.38 -7.17
C ASN A 166 -13.98 -0.78 -8.63
N LYS A 167 -13.25 -1.88 -8.87
CA LYS A 167 -12.87 -2.36 -10.22
C LYS A 167 -12.88 -3.89 -10.35
N PRO A 168 -14.05 -4.55 -10.28
CA PRO A 168 -14.15 -6.01 -10.36
C PRO A 168 -13.44 -6.63 -11.58
N MET A 169 -13.37 -5.90 -12.69
CA MET A 169 -12.71 -6.34 -13.94
C MET A 169 -11.19 -6.59 -13.81
N LEU A 170 -10.54 -6.02 -12.79
CA LEU A 170 -9.13 -6.30 -12.49
C LEU A 170 -8.93 -7.72 -11.95
N ILE A 171 -9.90 -8.26 -11.22
CA ILE A 171 -9.77 -9.51 -10.45
C ILE A 171 -10.64 -10.65 -10.96
N ARG A 172 -11.64 -10.37 -11.81
CA ARG A 172 -12.64 -11.33 -12.29
C ARG A 172 -12.02 -12.63 -12.80
N ASP A 173 -10.99 -12.52 -13.63
CA ASP A 173 -10.32 -13.66 -14.27
C ASP A 173 -9.46 -14.47 -13.27
N LEU A 174 -9.16 -13.89 -12.11
CA LEU A 174 -8.33 -14.48 -11.06
C LEU A 174 -9.16 -15.11 -9.93
N LEU A 175 -10.47 -14.86 -9.86
CA LEU A 175 -11.31 -15.28 -8.73
C LEU A 175 -11.26 -16.78 -8.44
N LYS A 176 -11.17 -17.63 -9.47
CA LYS A 176 -11.05 -19.09 -9.28
C LYS A 176 -9.82 -19.48 -8.46
N GLU A 177 -8.73 -18.73 -8.59
CA GLU A 177 -7.49 -18.93 -7.84
C GLU A 177 -7.51 -18.21 -6.49
N LEU A 178 -8.14 -17.03 -6.42
CA LEU A 178 -8.15 -16.18 -5.22
C LEU A 178 -9.14 -16.64 -4.16
N LEU A 179 -10.31 -17.17 -4.54
CA LEU A 179 -11.35 -17.58 -3.59
C LEU A 179 -10.87 -18.64 -2.59
N PRO A 180 -10.16 -19.71 -3.00
CA PRO A 180 -9.58 -20.65 -2.03
C PRO A 180 -8.62 -19.99 -1.02
N LYS A 181 -7.79 -19.04 -1.49
CA LYS A 181 -6.86 -18.28 -0.63
C LYS A 181 -7.63 -17.40 0.36
N LEU A 182 -8.66 -16.69 -0.11
CA LEU A 182 -9.56 -15.91 0.72
C LEU A 182 -10.25 -16.76 1.80
N TYR A 183 -10.80 -17.92 1.43
CA TYR A 183 -11.47 -18.82 2.37
C TYR A 183 -10.52 -19.45 3.39
N ASN A 184 -9.24 -19.64 3.04
CA ASN A 184 -8.25 -20.09 4.02
C ASN A 184 -8.03 -19.02 5.10
N GLU A 185 -8.05 -17.74 4.73
CA GLU A 185 -7.88 -16.64 5.70
C GLU A 185 -9.13 -16.37 6.56
N THR A 186 -10.23 -17.10 6.40
CA THR A 186 -11.37 -17.05 7.34
C THR A 186 -11.26 -18.04 8.49
N ARG A 187 -10.31 -18.99 8.40
CA ARG A 187 -10.11 -20.04 9.41
C ARG A 187 -9.39 -19.49 10.63
N VAL A 188 -9.83 -19.94 11.82
CA VAL A 188 -9.13 -19.63 13.06
C VAL A 188 -7.81 -20.40 13.11
N ARG A 189 -6.71 -19.67 13.28
CA ARG A 189 -5.35 -20.18 13.36
C ARG A 189 -4.87 -20.16 14.81
N GLN A 190 -4.76 -21.35 15.41
CA GLN A 190 -4.44 -21.50 16.83
C GLN A 190 -3.02 -21.00 17.17
N ASP A 191 -2.11 -21.02 16.20
CA ASP A 191 -0.76 -20.46 16.29
C ASP A 191 -0.72 -18.94 16.48
N LEU A 192 -1.82 -18.24 16.16
CA LEU A 192 -1.98 -16.78 16.34
C LEU A 192 -2.76 -16.41 17.61
N ILE A 193 -3.16 -17.40 18.42
CA ILE A 193 -3.90 -17.19 19.65
C ILE A 193 -2.96 -17.41 20.83
N ARG A 194 -2.85 -16.40 21.70
CA ARG A 194 -2.03 -16.44 22.91
C ARG A 194 -2.81 -16.01 24.13
N GLU A 195 -2.57 -16.65 25.26
CA GLU A 195 -3.12 -16.20 26.55
C GLU A 195 -2.11 -15.29 27.26
N VAL A 196 -2.56 -14.14 27.71
CA VAL A 196 -1.80 -13.22 28.55
C VAL A 196 -2.36 -13.30 29.96
N GLU A 197 -1.54 -13.74 30.91
CA GLU A 197 -1.91 -13.79 32.32
C GLU A 197 -1.77 -12.41 32.97
N MET A 198 -2.82 -11.99 33.66
CA MET A 198 -2.89 -10.76 34.46
C MET A 198 -3.19 -11.12 35.92
N GLY A 199 -2.23 -11.76 36.59
CA GLY A 199 -2.42 -12.29 37.94
C GLY A 199 -3.41 -13.47 37.95
N PRO A 200 -4.56 -13.38 38.66
CA PRO A 200 -5.57 -14.44 38.65
C PRO A 200 -6.45 -14.46 37.38
N PHE A 201 -6.30 -13.47 36.49
CA PHE A 201 -7.08 -13.36 35.26
C PHE A 201 -6.27 -13.83 34.05
N LYS A 202 -6.96 -14.44 33.08
CA LYS A 202 -6.42 -14.79 31.76
C LYS A 202 -7.13 -14.01 30.68
N HIS A 203 -6.38 -13.43 29.76
CA HIS A 203 -6.93 -12.73 28.60
C HIS A 203 -6.40 -13.36 27.31
N THR A 204 -7.29 -13.88 26.49
CA THR A 204 -6.96 -14.45 25.18
C THR A 204 -6.81 -13.33 24.15
N VAL A 205 -5.64 -13.24 23.53
CA VAL A 205 -5.33 -12.34 22.42
C VAL A 205 -5.26 -13.17 21.14
N ASP A 206 -6.03 -12.78 20.14
CA ASP A 206 -6.05 -13.41 18.82
C ASP A 206 -5.48 -12.43 17.79
N ASP A 207 -4.20 -12.59 17.49
CA ASP A 207 -3.48 -11.70 16.56
C ASP A 207 -3.99 -11.89 15.11
N GLY A 208 -4.73 -12.97 14.82
CA GLY A 208 -5.35 -13.24 13.52
C GLY A 208 -6.75 -12.65 13.34
N LEU A 209 -7.33 -12.04 14.38
CA LEU A 209 -8.72 -11.59 14.36
C LEU A 209 -9.00 -10.57 13.25
N ASP A 210 -8.15 -9.55 13.11
CA ASP A 210 -8.38 -8.47 12.14
C ASP A 210 -8.19 -8.92 10.70
N LEU A 211 -7.30 -9.89 10.47
CA LEU A 211 -7.15 -10.54 9.17
C LEU A 211 -8.43 -11.28 8.77
N ARG A 212 -9.01 -12.06 9.70
CA ARG A 212 -10.26 -12.78 9.44
C ARG A 212 -11.41 -11.84 9.19
N LYS A 213 -11.51 -10.71 9.91
CA LYS A 213 -12.52 -9.68 9.64
C LYS A 213 -12.39 -9.14 8.21
N ALA A 214 -11.17 -8.82 7.77
CA ALA A 214 -10.92 -8.35 6.40
C ALA A 214 -11.29 -9.41 5.35
N ALA A 215 -11.06 -10.70 5.64
CA ALA A 215 -11.48 -11.79 4.76
C ALA A 215 -13.01 -11.87 4.62
N TYR A 216 -13.75 -11.81 5.73
CA TYR A 216 -15.21 -11.80 5.70
C TYR A 216 -15.78 -10.56 5.00
N GLU A 217 -15.19 -9.38 5.21
CA GLU A 217 -15.58 -8.15 4.50
C GLU A 217 -15.38 -8.31 2.99
N CYS A 218 -14.26 -8.87 2.55
CA CYS A 218 -14.02 -9.15 1.14
C CYS A 218 -15.01 -10.17 0.56
N MET A 219 -15.40 -11.20 1.33
CA MET A 219 -16.43 -12.14 0.90
C MET A 219 -17.79 -11.45 0.71
N TYR A 220 -18.14 -10.54 1.63
CA TYR A 220 -19.37 -9.76 1.54
C TYR A 220 -19.40 -8.90 0.26
N THR A 221 -18.31 -8.17 -0.01
CA THR A 221 -18.18 -7.36 -1.23
C THR A 221 -18.30 -8.20 -2.51
N LEU A 222 -17.73 -9.41 -2.53
CA LEU A 222 -17.82 -10.33 -3.68
C LEU A 222 -19.21 -10.93 -3.89
N LEU A 223 -20.06 -10.95 -2.86
CA LEU A 223 -21.45 -11.40 -2.98
C LEU A 223 -22.34 -10.29 -3.54
N ASP A 224 -22.05 -9.04 -3.22
CA ASP A 224 -22.84 -7.87 -3.63
C ASP A 224 -22.53 -7.38 -5.06
N ARG A 225 -21.39 -7.77 -5.66
CA ARG A 225 -20.85 -7.24 -6.93
C ARG A 225 -20.72 -8.30 -8.01
#